data_AF-A0A967YEL2-F1
#
_entry.id   AF-A0A967YEL2-F1
#
_cell.length_a   1.000
_cell.length_b   1.000
_cell.length_c   1.000
_cell.angle_alpha   90.00
_cell.angle_beta   90.00
_cell.angle_gamma   90.00
#
_symmetry.space_group_name_H-M   'P 1'
#
loop_
_entity.id
_entity.type
_entity.pdbx_description
1 polymer ?
#
loop_
_entity_poly.entity_id
_entity_poly.type
_entity_poly.pdbx_seq_one_letter_code
_entity_poly.pdbx_strand_id
1 'polypeptide(L)'
;DGYLHKGRTGAARLALRTGSPIIPVGIRGTDEIQPPDRTIPKLRAKCEIRIGEPIDVSRYRSRIDDRIVLRQITDEVMFEIAELCGQTYVDVYSGDPLPDHLPAGPG
;
A
#
# COMPACT_ATOMS: atom_id res chain seq x y z
N ASP A 1 -8.24 -11.24 -0.10
CA ASP A 1 -7.77 -11.87 1.15
C ASP A 1 -7.63 -10.87 2.31
N GLY A 2 -7.75 -9.55 2.06
CA GLY A 2 -7.86 -8.54 3.12
C GLY A 2 -6.51 -8.06 3.65
N TYR A 3 -5.41 -8.68 3.22
CA TYR A 3 -4.06 -8.29 3.56
C TYR A 3 -3.53 -7.18 2.66
N LEU A 4 -2.64 -6.36 3.22
CA LEU A 4 -1.86 -5.41 2.45
C LEU A 4 -0.53 -6.07 2.05
N HIS A 5 -0.42 -6.43 0.78
CA HIS A 5 0.77 -7.13 0.26
C HIS A 5 1.97 -6.22 0.08
N LYS A 6 3.15 -6.85 -0.05
CA LYS A 6 4.42 -6.18 -0.34
C LYS A 6 4.31 -5.26 -1.56
N GLY A 7 4.59 -3.97 -1.34
CA GLY A 7 4.62 -2.96 -2.39
C GLY A 7 5.73 -3.20 -3.43
N ARG A 8 5.48 -2.80 -4.68
CA ARG A 8 6.49 -2.74 -5.74
C ARG A 8 7.17 -1.36 -5.74
N THR A 9 8.45 -1.30 -6.10
CA THR A 9 9.25 -0.07 -5.99
C THR A 9 9.00 0.99 -7.08
N GLY A 10 8.03 0.78 -7.96
CA GLY A 10 7.75 1.67 -9.10
C GLY A 10 7.39 3.10 -8.68
N ALA A 11 6.57 3.27 -7.64
CA ALA A 11 6.18 4.58 -7.13
C ALA A 11 7.40 5.35 -6.59
N ALA A 12 8.25 4.69 -5.78
CA ALA A 12 9.49 5.28 -5.27
C ALA A 12 10.44 5.69 -6.41
N ARG A 13 10.59 4.85 -7.44
CA ARG A 13 11.40 5.17 -8.63
C ARG A 13 10.89 6.42 -9.34
N LEU A 14 9.57 6.53 -9.52
CA LEU A 14 8.97 7.69 -10.18
C LEU A 14 9.19 8.96 -9.35
N ALA A 15 8.90 8.90 -8.06
CA ALA A 15 9.07 10.02 -7.13
C ALA A 15 10.51 10.57 -7.12
N LEU A 16 11.52 9.70 -7.04
CA LEU A 16 12.92 10.12 -7.08
C LEU A 16 13.32 10.76 -8.42
N ARG A 17 12.80 10.24 -9.53
CA ARG A 17 13.10 10.77 -10.87
C ARG A 17 12.45 12.13 -11.12
N THR A 18 11.23 12.34 -10.64
CA THR A 18 10.50 13.60 -10.85
C THR A 18 10.75 14.61 -9.74
N GLY A 19 11.24 14.14 -8.59
CA GLY A 19 11.36 14.94 -7.37
C GLY A 19 10.01 15.27 -6.73
N SER A 20 8.95 14.52 -7.06
CA SER A 20 7.61 14.70 -6.51
C SER A 20 7.46 13.94 -5.19
N PRO A 21 6.70 14.47 -4.21
CA PRO A 21 6.36 13.71 -3.01
C PRO A 21 5.39 12.57 -3.35
N ILE A 22 5.37 11.54 -2.50
CA ILE A 22 4.36 10.47 -2.56
C ILE A 22 3.27 10.78 -1.53
N ILE A 23 2.00 10.69 -1.91
CA ILE A 23 0.87 10.83 -0.99
C ILE A 23 0.26 9.44 -0.73
N PRO A 24 0.42 8.87 0.49
CA PRO A 24 -0.22 7.61 0.86
C PRO A 24 -1.74 7.76 0.90
N VAL A 25 -2.46 6.74 0.42
CA VAL A 25 -3.93 6.69 0.46
C VAL A 25 -4.37 5.32 0.92
N GLY A 26 -5.05 5.26 2.07
CA GLY A 26 -5.72 4.07 2.57
C GLY A 26 -7.18 4.06 2.15
N ILE A 27 -7.66 2.91 1.68
CA ILE A 27 -9.06 2.70 1.30
C ILE A 27 -9.61 1.52 2.08
N ARG A 28 -10.77 1.67 2.69
CA ARG A 28 -11.45 0.62 3.47
C ARG A 28 -12.90 0.43 2.99
N GLY A 29 -13.35 -0.83 2.94
CA GLY A 29 -14.74 -1.21 2.64
C GLY A 29 -15.04 -1.41 1.14
N THR A 30 -14.05 -1.32 0.25
CA THR A 30 -14.25 -1.57 -1.20
C THR A 30 -14.54 -3.04 -1.51
N ASP A 31 -13.99 -3.96 -0.73
CA ASP A 31 -14.26 -5.40 -0.78
C ASP A 31 -15.71 -5.73 -0.41
N GLU A 32 -16.31 -4.98 0.52
CA GLU A 32 -17.73 -5.10 0.84
C GLU A 32 -18.64 -4.57 -0.28
N ILE A 33 -18.23 -3.47 -0.93
CA ILE A 33 -18.95 -2.85 -2.05
C ILE A 33 -18.95 -3.76 -3.27
N GLN A 34 -17.80 -4.29 -3.65
CA GLN A 34 -17.63 -5.16 -4.81
C GLN A 34 -16.88 -6.45 -4.42
N PRO A 35 -17.58 -7.43 -3.83
CA PRO A 35 -17.01 -8.73 -3.54
C PRO A 35 -16.53 -9.44 -4.83
N PRO A 36 -15.47 -10.26 -4.79
CA PRO A 36 -14.93 -10.95 -5.97
C PRO A 36 -15.93 -11.89 -6.65
N ASP A 37 -16.88 -12.43 -5.90
CA ASP A 37 -17.90 -13.39 -6.32
C ASP A 37 -19.17 -12.71 -6.87
N ARG A 38 -19.20 -11.38 -6.94
CA ARG A 38 -20.37 -10.61 -7.32
C ARG A 38 -20.10 -9.77 -8.57
N THR A 39 -21.11 -9.65 -9.42
CA THR A 39 -21.04 -8.81 -10.64
C THR A 39 -21.65 -7.42 -10.45
N ILE A 40 -22.55 -7.24 -9.49
CA ILE A 40 -23.24 -5.96 -9.23
C ILE A 40 -22.82 -5.39 -7.85
N PRO A 41 -22.32 -4.14 -7.78
CA PRO A 41 -21.90 -3.53 -6.52
C PRO A 41 -23.05 -3.34 -5.53
N LYS A 42 -22.74 -3.38 -4.23
CA LYS A 42 -23.68 -2.99 -3.17
C LYS A 42 -23.70 -1.46 -3.01
N LEU A 43 -24.72 -0.81 -3.57
CA LEU A 43 -24.88 0.65 -3.52
C LEU A 43 -25.03 1.27 -2.12
N ARG A 44 -25.27 0.46 -1.08
CA ARG A 44 -25.47 0.91 0.31
C ARG A 44 -24.30 0.58 1.25
N ALA A 45 -23.23 -0.04 0.74
CA ALA A 45 -22.02 -0.29 1.54
C ALA A 45 -21.19 1.00 1.67
N LYS A 46 -20.43 1.11 2.77
CA LYS A 46 -19.62 2.30 3.07
C LYS A 46 -18.19 2.11 2.56
N CYS A 47 -17.64 3.16 1.95
CA CYS A 47 -16.22 3.26 1.65
C CYS A 47 -15.64 4.42 2.47
N GLU A 48 -14.46 4.21 3.04
CA GLU A 48 -13.69 5.26 3.70
C GLU A 48 -12.37 5.45 2.94
N ILE A 49 -12.03 6.72 2.63
CA ILE A 49 -10.76 7.11 2.04
C ILE A 49 -10.04 7.97 3.05
N ARG A 50 -8.82 7.58 3.42
CA ARG A 50 -7.93 8.36 4.27
C ARG A 50 -6.67 8.72 3.51
N ILE A 51 -6.30 9.99 3.60
CA ILE A 51 -5.14 10.55 2.89
C ILE A 51 -4.08 10.88 3.93
N GLY A 52 -2.88 10.33 3.74
CA GLY A 52 -1.74 10.55 4.62
C GLY A 52 -0.95 11.82 4.30
N GLU A 53 0.07 12.06 5.12
CA GLU A 53 1.00 13.17 4.89
C GLU A 53 1.92 12.91 3.68
N PRO A 54 2.37 13.96 2.98
CA PRO A 54 3.33 13.80 1.89
C PRO A 54 4.68 13.22 2.36
N ILE A 55 5.11 12.12 1.76
CA ILE A 55 6.45 11.56 1.94
C ILE A 55 7.41 12.27 0.97
N ASP A 56 8.29 13.10 1.53
CA ASP A 56 9.32 13.79 0.77
C ASP A 56 10.54 12.89 0.50
N VAL A 57 10.90 12.78 -0.77
CA VAL A 57 12.03 11.97 -1.25
C VAL A 57 13.26 12.83 -1.60
N SER A 58 13.22 14.14 -1.36
CA SER A 58 14.28 15.10 -1.70
C SER A 58 15.66 14.67 -1.19
N ARG A 59 15.73 14.14 0.05
CA ARG A 59 16.95 13.63 0.70
C ARG A 59 17.64 12.47 -0.02
N TYR A 60 16.97 11.86 -1.01
CA TYR A 60 17.44 10.68 -1.73
C TYR A 60 17.70 10.93 -3.22
N ARG A 61 17.63 12.18 -3.70
CA ARG A 61 17.75 12.52 -5.13
C ARG A 61 19.03 12.01 -5.82
N SER A 62 20.14 11.82 -5.10
CA SER A 62 21.38 11.26 -5.66
C SER A 62 21.42 9.74 -5.71
N ARG A 63 20.38 9.05 -5.19
CA ARG A 63 20.32 7.60 -5.02
C ARG A 63 19.16 6.95 -5.78
N ILE A 64 18.86 7.47 -6.98
CA ILE A 64 17.69 7.09 -7.79
C ILE A 64 17.67 5.58 -8.12
N ASP A 65 18.84 4.97 -8.37
CA ASP A 65 18.97 3.56 -8.73
C ASP A 65 19.37 2.64 -7.55
N ASP A 66 19.51 3.21 -6.36
CA ASP A 66 19.84 2.43 -5.17
C ASP A 66 18.64 1.58 -4.75
N ARG A 67 18.77 0.27 -4.92
CA ARG A 67 17.71 -0.71 -4.63
C ARG A 67 17.30 -0.69 -3.16
N ILE A 68 18.22 -0.40 -2.25
CA ILE A 68 17.94 -0.35 -0.81
C ILE A 68 17.07 0.88 -0.51
N VAL A 69 17.44 2.04 -1.05
CA VAL A 69 16.68 3.29 -0.89
C VAL A 69 15.28 3.16 -1.46
N LEU A 70 15.16 2.61 -2.66
CA LEU A 70 13.85 2.38 -3.30
C LEU A 70 12.96 1.45 -2.47
N ARG A 71 13.54 0.42 -1.85
CA ARG A 71 12.81 -0.48 -0.96
C ARG A 71 12.37 0.25 0.30
N GLN A 72 13.26 0.99 0.95
CA GLN A 72 12.95 1.76 2.17
C GLN A 72 11.81 2.75 1.96
N ILE A 73 11.84 3.54 0.87
CA ILE A 73 10.74 4.47 0.54
C ILE A 73 9.44 3.71 0.31
N THR A 74 9.52 2.55 -0.36
CA THR A 74 8.32 1.73 -0.60
C THR A 74 7.78 1.16 0.71
N ASP A 75 8.63 0.69 1.61
CA ASP A 75 8.22 0.20 2.93
C ASP A 75 7.55 1.29 3.77
N GLU A 76 8.10 2.50 3.78
CA GLU A 76 7.52 3.68 4.44
C GLU A 76 6.12 3.98 3.88
N VAL A 77 5.96 4.02 2.56
CA VAL A 77 4.64 4.22 1.92
C VAL A 77 3.66 3.11 2.30
N MET A 78 4.08 1.85 2.28
CA MET A 78 3.19 0.73 2.58
C MET A 78 2.80 0.69 4.06
N PHE A 79 3.70 1.09 4.96
CA PHE A 79 3.42 1.24 6.38
C PHE A 79 2.34 2.30 6.61
N GLU A 80 2.49 3.49 6.01
CA GLU A 80 1.48 4.55 6.10
C GLU A 80 0.12 4.10 5.53
N ILE A 81 0.11 3.39 4.40
CA ILE A 81 -1.14 2.83 3.85
C ILE A 81 -1.78 1.85 4.83
N ALA A 82 -1.00 0.97 5.47
CA ALA A 82 -1.49 0.01 6.46
C ALA A 82 -2.17 0.71 7.62
N GLU A 83 -1.56 1.76 8.18
CA GLU A 83 -2.13 2.57 9.26
C GLU A 83 -3.43 3.28 8.80
N LEU A 84 -3.44 3.81 7.58
CA LEU A 84 -4.61 4.53 7.04
C LEU A 84 -5.81 3.60 6.80
N CYS A 85 -5.61 2.43 6.19
CA CYS A 85 -6.71 1.50 5.90
C CYS A 85 -7.01 0.50 7.02
N GLY A 86 -6.08 0.33 7.97
CA GLY A 86 -6.16 -0.66 9.05
C GLY A 86 -5.95 -2.10 8.59
N GLN A 87 -5.39 -2.33 7.40
CA GLN A 87 -5.12 -3.68 6.89
C GLN A 87 -3.77 -4.20 7.41
N THR A 88 -3.69 -5.50 7.71
CA THR A 88 -2.44 -6.11 8.14
C THR A 88 -1.47 -6.27 6.96
N TYR A 89 -0.26 -5.70 7.10
CA TYR A 89 0.81 -5.86 6.13
C TYR A 89 1.40 -7.27 6.13
N VAL A 90 1.65 -7.82 4.95
CA VAL A 90 2.36 -9.10 4.75
C VAL A 90 3.52 -8.91 3.78
N ASP A 91 4.71 -9.42 4.13
CA ASP A 91 5.93 -9.25 3.33
C ASP A 91 6.04 -10.24 2.16
N VAL A 92 4.93 -10.45 1.44
CA VAL A 92 4.86 -11.27 0.23
C VAL A 92 4.12 -10.51 -0.87
N TYR A 93 4.51 -10.73 -2.13
CA TYR A 93 3.81 -10.07 -3.22
C TYR A 93 2.43 -10.68 -3.42
N SER A 94 1.51 -9.87 -3.95
CA SER A 94 0.21 -10.36 -4.40
C SER A 94 0.40 -11.46 -5.43
N GLY A 95 -0.22 -12.62 -5.20
CA GLY A 95 -0.13 -13.81 -6.05
C GLY A 95 0.93 -14.83 -5.63
N ASP A 96 1.85 -14.47 -4.72
CA ASP A 96 2.76 -15.44 -4.11
C ASP A 96 2.04 -16.18 -2.96
N PRO A 97 2.45 -17.42 -2.63
CA PRO A 97 1.92 -18.14 -1.47
C PRO A 97 2.10 -17.33 -0.18
N LEU A 98 1.03 -17.23 0.61
CA LEU A 98 1.09 -16.69 1.96
C LEU A 98 1.93 -17.62 2.85
N PRO A 99 2.73 -17.08 3.80
CA PRO A 99 3.46 -17.89 4.76
C PRO A 99 2.51 -18.68 5.67
N ASP A 100 2.96 -19.84 6.16
CA ASP A 100 2.18 -20.73 7.05
C ASP A 100 1.69 -20.04 8.34
N HIS A 101 2.38 -18.98 8.74
CA HIS A 101 2.08 -18.19 9.92
C HIS A 101 1.90 -16.73 9.51
N LEU A 102 0.64 -16.34 9.30
CA LEU A 102 0.27 -14.97 9.05
C LEU A 102 0.21 -14.19 10.37
N PRO A 103 0.62 -12.91 10.38
CA PRO A 103 0.24 -12.03 11.46
C PRO A 103 -1.29 -12.01 11.58
N ALA A 104 -1.79 -11.90 12.82
CA ALA A 104 -3.22 -11.78 13.06
C ALA A 104 -3.80 -10.65 12.18
N GLY A 105 -4.85 -10.97 11.42
CA GLY A 105 -5.58 -9.98 10.64
C GLY A 105 -6.23 -8.93 11.57
N PRO A 106 -6.67 -7.78 11.03
CA PRO A 106 -7.47 -6.86 11.82
C PRO A 106 -8.76 -7.58 12.24
N GLY A 107 -9.15 -7.43 13.51
CA GLY A 107 -10.44 -7.91 14.01
C GLY A 107 -11.64 -7.10 13.52
#